data_AF-A0A3P7J3I6-F1
#
_entry.id   AF-A0A3P7J3I6-F1
#
_cell.length_a   1.000
_cell.length_b   1.000
_cell.length_c   1.000
_cell.angle_alpha   90.00
_cell.angle_beta   90.00
_cell.angle_gamma   90.00
#
_symmetry.space_group_name_H-M   'P 1'
#
loop_
_entity.id
_entity.type
_entity.pdbx_description
1 polymer ?
#
loop_
_entity_poly.entity_id
_entity_poly.type
_entity_poly.pdbx_seq_one_letter_code
_entity_poly.pdbx_strand_id
1 'polypeptide(L)'
;YSIEDLAQLIYDLKCANPEARVSVKLVSEAGVGIIASGVVKGNVDHLTISGHDGGTGASSWTGIKHAALPWKLGVAETHQVLTMNNLWSRVKANAQATS
;
A
#
# COMPACT_ATOMS: atom_id res chain seq x y z
N TYR A 1 -16.44 -2.51 -4.32
CA TYR A 1 -15.69 -2.63 -3.05
C TYR A 1 -15.02 -1.31 -2.77
N SER A 2 -15.27 -0.77 -1.60
CA SER A 2 -14.86 0.54 -1.12
C SER A 2 -13.71 0.43 -0.11
N ILE A 3 -13.15 1.56 0.30
CA ILE A 3 -12.13 1.60 1.36
C ILE A 3 -12.65 1.06 2.70
N GLU A 4 -13.95 1.20 2.94
CA GLU A 4 -14.66 0.67 4.10
C GLU A 4 -14.68 -0.87 4.10
N ASP A 5 -14.87 -1.49 2.94
CA ASP A 5 -14.79 -2.96 2.80
C ASP A 5 -13.38 -3.48 3.16
N LEU A 6 -12.34 -2.73 2.78
CA LEU A 6 -10.97 -3.09 3.13
C LEU A 6 -10.70 -2.92 4.63
N ALA A 7 -11.21 -1.86 5.26
CA ALA A 7 -11.12 -1.69 6.71
C ALA A 7 -11.85 -2.82 7.45
N GLN A 8 -13.02 -3.22 6.95
CA GLN A 8 -13.77 -4.35 7.49
C GLN A 8 -12.99 -5.66 7.33
N LEU A 9 -12.38 -5.91 6.18
CA LEU A 9 -11.53 -7.08 5.97
C LEU A 9 -10.33 -7.10 6.93
N ILE A 10 -9.67 -5.97 7.16
CA ILE A 10 -8.56 -5.87 8.13
C ILE A 10 -9.07 -6.19 9.54
N TYR A 11 -10.25 -5.66 9.90
CA TYR A 11 -10.89 -5.94 11.18
C TYR A 11 -11.20 -7.43 11.35
N ASP A 12 -11.82 -8.05 10.35
CA ASP A 12 -12.19 -9.48 10.37
C ASP A 12 -10.94 -10.38 10.50
N LEU A 13 -9.85 -10.05 9.79
CA LEU A 13 -8.58 -10.77 9.90
C LEU A 13 -7.99 -10.69 11.32
N LYS A 14 -8.05 -9.50 11.95
CA LYS A 14 -7.58 -9.30 13.33
C LYS A 14 -8.50 -9.96 14.36
N CYS A 15 -9.81 -10.01 14.11
CA CYS A 15 -10.75 -10.73 14.95
C CYS A 15 -10.54 -12.25 14.87
N ALA A 16 -10.24 -12.77 13.67
CA ALA A 16 -9.98 -14.19 13.47
C ALA A 16 -8.64 -14.63 14.08
N ASN A 17 -7.62 -13.76 14.04
CA ASN A 17 -6.33 -14.01 14.68
C ASN A 17 -5.76 -12.71 15.29
N PRO A 18 -5.95 -12.47 16.59
CA PRO A 18 -5.52 -11.23 17.24
C PRO A 18 -4.00 -11.06 17.33
N GLU A 19 -3.24 -12.15 17.16
CA GLU A 19 -1.76 -12.09 17.14
C GLU A 19 -1.21 -11.89 15.71
N ALA A 20 -2.04 -12.04 14.67
CA ALA A 20 -1.61 -11.84 13.31
C ALA A 20 -1.43 -10.36 12.97
N ARG A 21 -0.34 -10.08 12.25
CA ARG A 21 -0.12 -8.76 11.64
C ARG A 21 -0.73 -8.75 10.25
N VAL A 22 -1.53 -7.73 9.96
CA VAL A 22 -2.11 -7.51 8.65
C VAL A 22 -1.22 -6.56 7.87
N SER A 23 -0.80 -6.98 6.68
CA SER A 23 0.01 -6.19 5.76
C SER A 23 -0.78 -5.91 4.50
N VAL A 24 -0.75 -4.65 4.04
CA VAL A 24 -1.36 -4.25 2.77
C VAL A 24 -0.26 -3.82 1.80
N LYS A 25 -0.32 -4.36 0.59
CA LYS A 25 0.58 -4.02 -0.51
C LYS A 25 -0.18 -3.24 -1.57
N LEU A 26 0.27 -2.01 -1.84
CA LEU A 26 -0.26 -1.15 -2.90
C LEU A 26 0.77 -1.02 -4.02
N VAL A 27 0.28 -0.85 -5.25
CA VAL A 27 1.12 -0.52 -6.41
C VAL A 27 1.23 0.99 -6.52
N SER A 28 2.40 1.48 -6.92
CA SER A 28 2.67 2.89 -7.12
C SER A 28 1.91 3.43 -8.33
N GLU A 29 0.87 4.21 -8.07
CA GLU A 29 0.07 4.92 -9.08
C GLU A 29 -0.31 6.32 -8.58
N ALA A 30 -0.82 7.17 -9.47
CA ALA A 30 -1.28 8.50 -9.09
C ALA A 30 -2.44 8.41 -8.10
N GLY A 31 -2.35 9.07 -6.95
CA GLY A 31 -3.39 9.03 -5.92
C GLY A 31 -3.24 7.86 -4.93
N VAL A 32 -2.18 7.06 -5.02
CA VAL A 32 -1.87 5.99 -4.06
C VAL A 32 -1.80 6.50 -2.62
N GLY A 33 -1.42 7.76 -2.39
CA GLY A 33 -1.37 8.35 -1.06
C GLY A 33 -2.75 8.48 -0.40
N ILE A 34 -3.79 8.75 -1.20
CA ILE A 34 -5.18 8.83 -0.71
C ILE A 34 -5.65 7.44 -0.27
N ILE A 35 -5.39 6.43 -1.10
CA ILE A 35 -5.71 5.03 -0.79
C ILE A 35 -4.97 4.59 0.47
N ALA A 36 -3.67 4.87 0.56
CA ALA A 36 -2.84 4.57 1.73
C ALA A 36 -3.38 5.20 3.01
N SER A 37 -3.86 6.45 2.97
CA SER A 37 -4.50 7.11 4.12
C SER A 37 -5.70 6.33 4.63
N GLY A 38 -6.56 5.84 3.73
CA GLY A 38 -7.69 4.99 4.08
C GLY A 38 -7.27 3.66 4.71
N VAL A 39 -6.26 3.01 4.12
CA VAL A 39 -5.70 1.75 4.63
C VAL A 39 -5.15 1.90 6.04
N VAL A 40 -4.42 2.99 6.32
CA VAL A 40 -3.85 3.26 7.65
C VAL A 40 -4.95 3.55 8.68
N LYS A 41 -6.04 4.22 8.28
CA LYS A 41 -7.21 4.40 9.15
C LYS A 41 -7.90 3.08 9.48
N GLY A 42 -7.82 2.09 8.60
CA GLY A 42 -8.27 0.71 8.82
C GLY A 42 -7.41 -0.12 9.78
N ASN A 43 -6.43 0.50 10.47
CA ASN A 43 -5.60 -0.14 11.49
C ASN A 43 -4.70 -1.27 10.96
N VAL A 44 -4.13 -1.10 9.76
CA VAL A 44 -3.11 -2.00 9.21
C VAL A 44 -1.81 -1.93 10.03
N ASP A 45 -1.08 -3.04 10.13
CA ASP A 45 0.21 -3.07 10.84
C ASP A 45 1.37 -2.65 9.93
N HIS A 46 1.31 -3.06 8.66
CA HIS A 46 2.34 -2.80 7.67
C HIS A 46 1.75 -2.35 6.33
N LEU A 47 2.33 -1.28 5.78
CA LEU A 47 1.99 -0.78 4.44
C LEU A 47 3.22 -0.89 3.53
N THR A 48 3.07 -1.54 2.38
CA THR A 48 4.14 -1.64 1.37
C THR A 48 3.71 -0.96 0.08
N ILE A 49 4.49 0.01 -0.39
CA ILE A 49 4.31 0.61 -1.72
C ILE A 49 5.31 -0.03 -2.68
N SER A 50 4.79 -0.65 -3.73
CA SER A 50 5.57 -1.40 -4.71
C SER A 50 5.66 -0.68 -6.04
N GLY A 51 6.85 -0.73 -6.61
CA GLY A 51 7.15 -0.18 -7.91
C GLY A 51 6.65 -0.94 -9.09
N HIS A 52 6.70 -0.24 -10.21
CA HIS A 52 6.51 -0.79 -11.53
C HIS A 52 7.67 -1.67 -12.02
N ASP A 53 8.92 -1.36 -11.62
CA ASP A 53 10.15 -2.06 -12.03
C ASP A 53 10.32 -3.48 -11.44
N GLY A 54 9.28 -4.06 -10.84
CA GLY A 54 9.33 -5.38 -10.21
C GLY A 54 9.23 -6.53 -11.19
N GLY A 55 10.30 -7.30 -11.34
CA GLY A 55 10.28 -8.60 -11.99
C GLY A 55 9.37 -9.58 -11.24
N THR A 56 8.20 -9.89 -11.80
CA THR A 56 7.51 -11.15 -11.51
C THR A 56 8.05 -12.20 -12.45
N GLY A 57 8.63 -13.28 -11.92
CA GLY A 57 8.99 -14.48 -12.69
C GLY A 57 7.82 -15.21 -13.36
N ALA A 58 6.66 -14.57 -13.50
CA ALA A 58 5.42 -15.13 -14.05
C ALA A 58 4.49 -14.09 -14.74
N SER A 59 4.91 -12.84 -14.99
CA SER A 59 4.02 -11.83 -15.62
C SER A 59 4.57 -11.34 -16.96
N SER A 60 3.70 -11.38 -17.98
CA SER A 60 4.00 -11.01 -19.37
C SER A 60 4.55 -9.59 -19.49
N TRP A 61 5.72 -9.50 -20.11
CA TRP A 61 6.56 -8.31 -20.32
C TRP A 61 5.88 -7.13 -21.05
N THR A 62 4.65 -7.31 -21.55
CA THR A 62 3.96 -6.36 -22.45
C THR A 62 3.03 -5.37 -21.74
N GLY A 63 2.58 -5.65 -20.51
CA GLY A 63 1.71 -4.75 -19.74
C GLY A 63 2.46 -3.70 -18.91
N ILE A 64 3.79 -3.76 -18.92
CA ILE A 64 4.65 -3.03 -18.01
C ILE A 64 4.73 -1.55 -18.46
N LYS A 65 5.24 -1.25 -19.65
CA LYS A 65 5.65 0.11 -20.08
C LYS A 65 4.70 1.32 -19.90
N HIS A 66 3.38 1.17 -19.64
CA HIS A 66 2.42 2.28 -19.62
C HIS A 66 1.50 2.38 -18.39
N ALA A 67 1.61 1.49 -17.39
CA ALA A 67 0.53 1.32 -16.41
C ALA A 67 0.76 1.94 -15.02
N ALA A 68 1.98 2.30 -14.62
CA ALA A 68 2.24 2.72 -13.23
C ALA A 68 3.39 3.71 -13.08
N LEU A 69 3.32 4.53 -12.02
CA LEU A 69 4.33 5.54 -11.70
C LEU A 69 5.57 4.89 -11.07
N PRO A 70 6.79 5.47 -11.23
CA PRO A 70 7.98 5.01 -10.55
C PRO A 70 7.75 4.91 -9.03
N TRP A 71 8.26 3.85 -8.41
CA TRP A 71 8.04 3.57 -6.98
C TRP A 71 8.42 4.72 -6.05
N LYS A 72 9.48 5.46 -6.40
CA LYS A 72 9.93 6.63 -5.65
C LYS A 72 8.85 7.70 -5.57
N LEU A 73 8.09 7.88 -6.65
CA LEU A 73 7.01 8.86 -6.71
C LEU A 73 5.82 8.41 -5.86
N GLY A 74 5.41 7.14 -5.95
CA GLY A 74 4.34 6.61 -5.10
C GLY A 74 4.68 6.61 -3.61
N VAL A 75 5.94 6.33 -3.24
CA VAL A 75 6.42 6.43 -1.86
C VAL A 75 6.42 7.88 -1.38
N ALA A 76 6.89 8.82 -2.20
CA ALA A 76 6.89 10.24 -1.85
C ALA A 76 5.47 10.78 -1.65
N GLU A 77 4.54 10.45 -2.57
CA GLU A 77 3.13 10.84 -2.46
C GLU A 77 2.48 10.24 -1.21
N THR A 78 2.71 8.95 -0.95
CA THR A 78 2.21 8.26 0.24
C THR A 78 2.73 8.92 1.52
N HIS A 79 4.03 9.19 1.60
CA HIS A 79 4.64 9.86 2.74
C HIS A 79 4.03 11.26 2.96
N GLN A 80 3.90 12.04 1.89
CA GLN A 80 3.33 13.39 1.95
C GLN A 80 1.89 13.34 2.47
N VAL A 81 1.03 12.50 1.89
CA VAL A 81 -0.38 12.42 2.30
C VAL A 81 -0.51 11.91 3.73
N LEU A 82 0.23 10.86 4.12
CA LEU A 82 0.18 10.34 5.49
C LEU A 82 0.70 11.34 6.51
N THR A 83 1.73 12.12 6.16
CA THR A 83 2.27 13.18 7.04
C THR A 83 1.26 14.32 7.18
N MET A 84 0.68 14.80 6.09
CA MET A 84 -0.37 15.83 6.09
C MET A 84 -1.59 15.43 6.91
N ASN A 85 -1.86 14.12 7.04
CA ASN A 85 -2.99 13.59 7.81
C ASN A 85 -2.61 13.11 9.23
N ASN A 86 -1.37 13.31 9.69
CA ASN A 86 -0.87 12.80 10.98
C ASN A 86 -1.02 11.26 11.15
N LEU A 87 -0.90 10.53 10.04
CA LEU A 87 -1.05 9.06 10.00
C LEU A 87 0.28 8.33 9.85
N TRP A 88 1.34 9.01 9.42
CA TRP A 88 2.64 8.37 9.16
C TRP A 88 3.20 7.61 10.37
N SER A 89 3.05 8.16 11.58
CA SER A 89 3.51 7.53 12.82
C SER A 89 2.69 6.30 13.25
N ARG A 90 1.54 6.03 12.61
CA ARG A 90 0.63 4.95 12.99
C ARG A 90 0.95 3.61 12.33
N VAL A 91 1.82 3.60 11.32
CA VAL A 91 2.09 2.41 10.51
C VAL A 91 3.59 2.22 10.29
N LYS A 92 4.02 0.95 10.22
CA LYS A 92 5.35 0.62 9.69
C LYS A 92 5.26 0.57 8.16
N ALA A 93 5.64 1.67 7.51
CA ALA A 93 5.68 1.74 6.05
C ALA A 93 7.04 1.27 5.52
N ASN A 94 7.02 0.32 4.59
CA ASN A 94 8.20 -0.14 3.86
C ASN A 94 8.09 0.25 2.38
N ALA A 95 9.19 0.69 1.79
CA ALA A 95 9.31 0.85 0.35
C ALA A 95 10.12 -0.33 -0.18
N GLN A 96 9.58 -1.05 -1.16
CA GLN A 96 10.32 -2.07 -1.88
C GLN A 96 10.48 -1.65 -3.33
N ALA A 97 11.72 -1.33 -3.70
CA ALA A 97 12.17 -1.51 -5.08
C ALA A 97 12.22 -3.01 -5.30
N THR A 98 11.16 -3.57 -5.89
CA THR A 98 11.19 -4.95 -6.35
C THR A 98 12.21 -5.01 -7.48
N SER A 99 13.34 -5.68 -7.22
CA SER A 99 14.45 -5.88 -8.15
C SER A 99 14.22 -7.08 -9.05
#